data_AF-A0AA42YQG9-F1
#
_entry.id   AF-A0AA42YQG9-F1
#
_cell.length_a   1.000
_cell.length_b   1.000
_cell.length_c   1.000
_cell.angle_alpha   90.00
_cell.angle_beta   90.00
_cell.angle_gamma   90.00
#
_symmetry.space_group_name_H-M   'P 1'
#
loop_
_entity.id
_entity.type
_entity.pdbx_description
1 polymer ?
#
loop_
_entity_poly.entity_id
_entity_poly.type
_entity_poly.pdbx_seq_one_letter_code
_entity_poly.pdbx_strand_id
1 'polypeptide(L)'
;MLYHDHFLNFSYAILIGVFGSVILVFFFSGWMTINTVGKSLPFIIAFNVALTGYNLINRVKRSLKFKRTVGVISGIIVVIITVLFLNTMFFYFTDGFLVYWVDFLVLIGIGSVFSWLGAVLAIRYFHLE
;
A
#
# COMPACT_ATOMS: atom_id res chain seq x y z
N MET A 1 0.19 -8.63 26.28
CA MET A 1 1.32 -7.87 25.71
C MET A 1 1.57 -8.25 24.24
N LEU A 2 1.80 -9.52 23.90
CA LEU A 2 2.06 -9.97 22.52
C LEU A 2 1.06 -9.50 21.44
N TYR A 3 -0.24 -9.47 21.73
CA TYR A 3 -1.27 -9.06 20.76
C TYR A 3 -1.20 -7.56 20.40
N HIS A 4 -0.79 -6.73 21.36
CA HIS A 4 -0.67 -5.29 21.17
C HIS A 4 0.50 -4.97 20.24
N ASP A 5 1.63 -5.67 20.41
CA ASP A 5 2.82 -5.50 19.58
C ASP A 5 2.58 -5.92 18.11
N HIS A 6 1.77 -6.95 17.86
CA HIS A 6 1.40 -7.34 16.50
C HIS A 6 0.51 -6.31 15.81
N PHE A 7 -0.47 -5.75 16.53
CA PHE A 7 -1.34 -4.70 16.00
C PHE A 7 -0.58 -3.41 15.68
N LEU A 8 0.37 -3.02 16.54
CA LEU A 8 1.22 -1.85 16.31
C LEU A 8 2.12 -2.04 15.09
N ASN A 9 2.75 -3.21 14.95
CA ASN A 9 3.57 -3.52 13.79
C ASN A 9 2.77 -3.55 12.49
N PHE A 10 1.54 -4.06 12.54
CA PHE A 10 0.63 -4.08 11.40
C PHE A 10 0.24 -2.66 10.97
N SER A 11 -0.24 -1.86 11.92
CA SER A 11 -0.63 -0.47 11.68
C SER A 11 0.55 0.36 11.16
N TYR A 12 1.74 0.17 11.71
CA TYR A 12 2.93 0.90 11.28
C TYR A 12 3.32 0.58 9.82
N ALA A 13 3.24 -0.69 9.41
CA ALA A 13 3.52 -1.08 8.03
C ALA A 13 2.52 -0.48 7.03
N ILE A 14 1.24 -0.38 7.43
CA ILE A 14 0.19 0.28 6.64
C ILE A 14 0.48 1.78 6.54
N LEU A 15 0.78 2.45 7.65
CA LEU A 15 1.06 3.88 7.65
C LEU A 15 2.23 4.23 6.73
N ILE A 16 3.31 3.44 6.75
CA ILE A 16 4.43 3.62 5.81
C ILE A 16 3.95 3.54 4.35
N GLY A 17 3.15 2.52 4.02
CA GLY A 17 2.64 2.35 2.65
C GLY A 17 1.75 3.51 2.20
N VAL A 18 0.87 3.95 3.08
CA VAL A 18 -0.05 5.06 2.82
C VAL A 18 0.71 6.36 2.62
N PHE A 19 1.55 6.74 3.60
CA PHE A 19 2.32 7.98 3.53
C PHE A 19 3.33 7.96 2.40
N GLY A 20 4.01 6.84 2.15
CA GLY A 20 4.93 6.70 1.03
C GLY A 20 4.24 6.92 -0.32
N SER A 21 3.04 6.35 -0.50
CA SER A 21 2.25 6.55 -1.72
C SER A 21 1.80 8.00 -1.86
N VAL A 22 1.27 8.59 -0.80
CA VAL A 22 0.78 9.97 -0.80
C VAL A 22 1.91 10.95 -1.10
N ILE A 23 3.06 10.82 -0.42
CA ILE A 23 4.23 11.66 -0.64
C ILE A 23 4.71 11.58 -2.09
N LEU A 24 4.77 10.38 -2.67
CA LEU A 24 5.18 10.22 -4.07
C LEU A 24 4.20 10.85 -5.05
N VAL A 25 2.89 10.74 -4.81
CA VAL A 25 1.87 11.38 -5.65
C VAL A 25 1.98 12.89 -5.59
N PHE A 26 2.12 13.47 -4.39
CA PHE A 26 2.33 14.92 -4.24
C PHE A 26 3.65 15.37 -4.86
N PHE A 27 4.72 14.60 -4.67
CA PHE A 27 6.01 14.88 -5.29
C PHE A 27 5.86 14.94 -6.81
N PHE A 28 5.29 13.92 -7.46
CA PHE A 28 5.10 13.92 -8.91
C PHE A 28 4.15 15.03 -9.39
N SER A 29 3.14 15.38 -8.61
CA SER A 29 2.22 16.48 -8.94
C SER A 29 2.91 17.85 -9.00
N GLY A 30 4.07 18.02 -8.34
CA GLY A 30 4.89 19.23 -8.45
C GLY A 30 5.64 19.37 -9.79
N TRP A 31 5.83 18.26 -10.53
CA TRP A 31 6.62 18.22 -11.77
C TRP A 31 5.83 17.80 -13.00
N MET A 32 4.67 17.16 -12.82
CA MET A 32 3.89 16.51 -13.88
C MET A 32 2.45 16.99 -13.88
N THR A 33 1.81 16.91 -15.05
CA THR A 33 0.36 17.14 -15.15
C THR A 33 -0.41 16.06 -14.37
N ILE A 34 -1.58 16.42 -13.85
CA ILE A 34 -2.47 15.52 -13.10
C ILE A 34 -2.78 14.24 -13.90
N ASN A 35 -2.95 14.35 -15.21
CA ASN A 35 -3.21 13.21 -16.08
C ASN A 35 -2.01 12.23 -16.13
N THR A 36 -0.79 12.76 -16.16
CA THR A 36 0.43 11.94 -16.10
C THR A 36 0.59 11.30 -14.71
N VAL A 37 0.26 12.01 -13.64
CA VAL A 37 0.25 11.47 -12.27
C VAL A 37 -0.78 10.35 -12.13
N GLY A 38 -1.98 10.51 -12.68
CA GLY A 38 -3.00 9.47 -12.71
C GLY A 38 -2.50 8.17 -13.37
N LYS A 39 -1.76 8.30 -14.49
CA LYS A 39 -1.15 7.17 -15.18
C LYS A 39 0.01 6.51 -14.42
N SER A 40 0.67 7.25 -13.51
CA SER A 40 1.77 6.70 -12.69
C SER A 40 1.30 6.05 -11.38
N LEU A 41 0.06 6.32 -10.94
CA LEU A 41 -0.53 5.75 -9.72
C LEU A 41 -0.40 4.22 -9.62
N PRO A 42 -0.68 3.41 -10.66
CA PRO A 42 -0.52 1.97 -10.58
C PRO A 42 0.89 1.55 -10.13
N PHE A 43 1.92 2.24 -10.62
CA PHE A 43 3.31 1.94 -10.28
C PHE A 43 3.67 2.40 -8.86
N ILE A 44 3.21 3.60 -8.47
CA ILE A 44 3.42 4.13 -7.12
C ILE A 44 2.80 3.19 -6.08
N ILE A 45 1.55 2.79 -6.33
CA ILE A 45 0.79 1.90 -5.45
C ILE A 45 1.44 0.51 -5.43
N ALA A 46 1.77 -0.07 -6.58
CA ALA A 46 2.45 -1.36 -6.67
C ALA A 46 3.73 -1.40 -5.82
N PHE A 47 4.57 -0.37 -5.94
CA PHE A 47 5.82 -0.28 -5.21
C PHE A 47 5.61 -0.16 -3.70
N ASN A 48 4.77 0.78 -3.25
CA ASN A 48 4.54 1.01 -1.83
C ASN A 48 3.84 -0.17 -1.17
N VAL A 49 2.89 -0.79 -1.87
CA VAL A 49 2.16 -1.95 -1.33
C VAL A 49 3.07 -3.19 -1.28
N ALA A 50 3.95 -3.41 -2.26
CA ALA A 50 4.98 -4.45 -2.15
C ALA A 50 5.90 -4.22 -0.95
N LEU A 51 6.33 -2.97 -0.72
CA LEU A 51 7.15 -2.60 0.43
C LEU A 51 6.40 -2.80 1.76
N THR A 52 5.11 -2.48 1.82
CA THR A 52 4.26 -2.76 2.99
C THR A 52 4.16 -4.26 3.26
N GLY A 53 3.88 -5.08 2.24
CA GLY A 53 3.84 -6.53 2.39
C GLY A 53 5.16 -7.10 2.92
N TYR A 54 6.29 -6.64 2.37
CA TYR A 54 7.62 -7.02 2.84
C TYR A 54 7.88 -6.59 4.29
N ASN A 55 7.65 -5.32 4.61
CA ASN A 55 7.90 -4.75 5.93
C ASN A 55 7.03 -5.39 7.01
N LEU A 56 5.79 -5.75 6.65
CA LEU A 56 4.89 -6.42 7.56
C LEU A 56 5.44 -7.80 7.96
N ILE A 57 5.86 -8.61 6.98
CA ILE A 57 6.47 -9.91 7.28
C ILE A 57 7.77 -9.76 8.06
N ASN A 58 8.62 -8.78 7.71
CA ASN A 58 9.85 -8.51 8.44
C ASN A 58 9.60 -8.21 9.93
N ARG A 59 8.54 -7.46 10.24
CA ARG A 59 8.19 -7.09 11.63
C ARG A 59 7.56 -8.24 12.41
N VAL A 60 6.70 -9.01 11.75
CA VAL A 60 5.91 -10.05 12.44
C VAL A 60 6.61 -11.42 12.43
N LYS A 61 7.65 -11.60 11.59
CA LYS A 61 8.54 -12.76 11.52
C LYS A 61 7.81 -14.11 11.64
N ARG A 62 8.07 -14.86 12.71
CA ARG A 62 7.54 -16.23 12.94
C ARG A 62 6.20 -16.26 13.68
N SER A 63 5.67 -15.14 14.16
CA SER A 63 4.51 -15.19 15.07
C SER A 63 3.18 -15.52 14.38
N LEU A 64 3.07 -15.29 13.06
CA LEU A 64 1.82 -15.51 12.32
C LEU A 64 1.87 -16.79 11.50
N LYS A 65 0.81 -17.61 11.62
CA LYS A 65 0.57 -18.82 10.82
C LYS A 65 0.18 -18.49 9.37
N PHE A 66 -0.53 -17.37 9.14
CA PHE A 66 -1.07 -16.98 7.83
C PHE A 66 -0.35 -15.77 7.20
N LYS A 67 0.99 -15.82 7.12
CA LYS A 67 1.85 -14.72 6.66
C LYS A 67 1.42 -14.15 5.30
N ARG A 68 1.15 -15.02 4.32
CA ARG A 68 0.78 -14.61 2.95
C ARG A 68 -0.57 -13.86 2.91
N THR A 69 -1.59 -14.39 3.59
CA THR A 69 -2.93 -13.79 3.63
C THR A 69 -2.90 -12.43 4.32
N VAL A 70 -2.14 -12.31 5.41
CA VAL A 70 -1.98 -11.04 6.13
C VAL A 70 -1.26 -9.99 5.27
N GLY A 71 -0.33 -10.40 4.42
CA GLY A 71 0.27 -9.54 3.39
C GLY A 71 -0.76 -9.04 2.37
N VAL A 72 -1.60 -9.91 1.80
CA VAL A 72 -2.66 -9.48 0.86
C VAL A 72 -3.59 -8.46 1.50
N ILE A 73 -4.08 -8.75 2.71
CA ILE A 73 -5.01 -7.88 3.43
C ILE A 73 -4.39 -6.51 3.70
N SER A 74 -3.12 -6.44 4.13
CA SER A 74 -2.47 -5.16 4.37
C SER A 74 -2.34 -4.33 3.09
N GLY A 75 -2.09 -4.98 1.95
CA GLY A 75 -2.03 -4.30 0.66
C GLY A 75 -3.37 -3.68 0.25
N ILE A 76 -4.46 -4.43 0.39
CA ILE A 76 -5.82 -3.93 0.13
C ILE A 76 -6.13 -2.72 1.02
N ILE A 77 -5.82 -2.82 2.32
CA ILE A 77 -6.07 -1.72 3.27
C ILE A 77 -5.28 -0.46 2.88
N VAL A 78 -4.00 -0.60 2.52
CA VAL A 78 -3.19 0.55 2.05
C VAL A 78 -3.84 1.20 0.83
N VAL A 79 -4.26 0.42 -0.18
CA VAL A 79 -4.91 0.98 -1.38
C VAL A 79 -6.18 1.75 -1.02
N ILE A 80 -7.06 1.18 -0.19
CA ILE A 80 -8.31 1.84 0.22
C ILE A 80 -8.01 3.18 0.90
N ILE A 81 -7.13 3.18 1.89
CA ILE A 81 -6.82 4.38 2.67
C ILE A 81 -6.13 5.42 1.78
N THR A 82 -5.17 5.02 0.95
CA THR A 82 -4.47 5.93 0.05
C THR A 82 -5.42 6.56 -0.96
N VAL A 83 -6.28 5.78 -1.62
CA VAL A 83 -7.23 6.30 -2.60
C VAL A 83 -8.22 7.25 -1.93
N LEU A 84 -8.75 6.90 -0.76
CA LEU A 84 -9.65 7.77 -0.02
C LEU A 84 -8.98 9.10 0.35
N PHE A 85 -7.73 9.05 0.83
CA PHE A 85 -6.97 10.24 1.18
C PHE A 85 -6.67 11.11 -0.04
N LEU A 86 -6.19 10.52 -1.13
CA LEU A 86 -5.88 11.25 -2.37
C LEU A 86 -7.12 11.87 -2.99
N ASN A 87 -8.22 11.12 -3.11
CA ASN A 87 -9.46 11.66 -3.65
C ASN A 87 -10.04 12.78 -2.78
N THR A 88 -9.96 12.67 -1.46
CA THR A 88 -10.39 13.75 -0.56
C THR A 88 -9.57 15.02 -0.78
N MET A 89 -8.25 14.89 -0.90
CA MET A 89 -7.36 16.02 -1.17
C MET A 89 -7.64 16.64 -2.55
N PHE A 90 -7.70 15.83 -3.60
CA PHE A 90 -7.92 16.31 -4.96
C PHE A 90 -9.30 16.95 -5.15
N PHE A 91 -10.33 16.41 -4.48
CA PHE A 91 -11.65 17.02 -4.48
C PHE A 91 -11.60 18.43 -3.89
N TYR A 92 -10.88 18.62 -2.78
CA TYR A 92 -10.73 19.94 -2.15
C TYR A 92 -9.91 20.94 -2.99
N PHE A 93 -8.89 20.49 -3.72
CA PHE A 93 -8.00 21.39 -4.47
C PHE A 93 -8.41 21.62 -5.93
N THR A 94 -9.15 20.71 -6.54
CA THR A 94 -9.39 20.70 -8.00
C THR A 94 -10.84 20.45 -8.40
N ASP A 95 -11.76 20.30 -7.42
CA ASP A 95 -13.18 19.93 -7.63
C ASP A 95 -13.38 18.62 -8.41
N GLY A 96 -12.36 17.75 -8.43
CA GLY A 96 -12.34 16.51 -9.20
C GLY A 96 -11.75 15.32 -8.44
N PHE A 97 -11.99 14.13 -8.96
CA PHE A 97 -11.42 12.88 -8.43
C PHE A 97 -10.18 12.47 -9.22
N LEU A 98 -9.14 12.04 -8.50
CA LEU A 98 -7.93 11.50 -9.11
C LEU A 98 -8.11 10.05 -9.55
N VAL A 99 -8.85 9.27 -8.77
CA VAL A 99 -9.10 7.84 -9.00
C VAL A 99 -10.60 7.60 -9.08
N TYR A 100 -11.07 7.11 -10.23
CA TYR A 100 -12.46 6.70 -10.43
C TYR A 100 -12.66 5.23 -10.04
N TRP A 101 -13.93 4.80 -10.01
CA TRP A 101 -14.30 3.46 -9.52
C TRP A 101 -13.63 2.31 -10.27
N VAL A 102 -13.50 2.41 -11.59
CA VAL A 102 -12.84 1.37 -12.41
C VAL A 102 -11.35 1.29 -12.07
N ASP A 103 -10.67 2.43 -12.00
CA ASP A 103 -9.25 2.50 -11.65
C ASP A 103 -9.00 2.00 -10.23
N PHE A 104 -9.92 2.31 -9.30
CA PHE A 104 -9.87 1.80 -7.93
C PHE A 104 -9.87 0.27 -7.88
N LEU A 105 -10.76 -0.40 -8.62
CA LEU A 105 -10.79 -1.86 -8.68
C LEU A 105 -9.48 -2.45 -9.24
N VAL A 106 -8.91 -1.80 -10.25
CA VAL A 106 -7.59 -2.18 -10.80
C VAL A 106 -6.50 -2.02 -9.74
N LEU A 107 -6.49 -0.91 -9.00
CA LEU A 107 -5.53 -0.65 -7.93
C LEU A 107 -5.66 -1.66 -6.78
N ILE A 108 -6.86 -2.13 -6.45
CA ILE A 108 -7.07 -3.20 -5.46
C ILE A 108 -6.44 -4.52 -5.94
N GLY A 109 -6.61 -4.85 -7.22
CA GLY A 109 -5.95 -6.00 -7.84
C GLY A 109 -4.42 -5.90 -7.76
N ILE A 110 -3.87 -4.74 -8.13
CA ILE A 110 -2.44 -4.45 -8.04
C ILE A 110 -1.96 -4.56 -6.59
N GLY A 111 -2.64 -3.93 -5.65
CA GLY A 111 -2.27 -3.96 -4.23
C GLY A 111 -2.26 -5.38 -3.67
N SER A 112 -3.25 -6.19 -4.04
CA SER A 112 -3.33 -7.60 -3.61
C SER A 112 -2.13 -8.41 -4.12
N VAL A 113 -1.83 -8.32 -5.42
CA VAL A 113 -0.76 -9.08 -6.06
C VAL A 113 0.61 -8.63 -5.58
N PHE A 114 0.88 -7.31 -5.59
CA PHE A 114 2.20 -6.80 -5.23
C PHE A 114 2.49 -6.92 -3.74
N SER A 115 1.50 -6.76 -2.86
CA SER A 115 1.71 -7.03 -1.43
C SER A 115 2.02 -8.50 -1.17
N TRP A 116 1.33 -9.40 -1.88
CA TRP A 116 1.63 -10.83 -1.81
C TRP A 116 3.05 -11.13 -2.26
N LEU A 117 3.50 -10.55 -3.38
CA LEU A 117 4.88 -10.69 -3.86
C LEU A 117 5.89 -10.17 -2.84
N GLY A 118 5.65 -9.00 -2.25
CA GLY A 118 6.49 -8.44 -1.19
C GLY A 118 6.56 -9.34 0.05
N ALA A 119 5.41 -9.89 0.47
CA ALA A 119 5.35 -10.84 1.57
C ALA A 119 6.10 -12.14 1.26
N VAL A 120 5.97 -12.69 0.05
CA VAL A 120 6.70 -13.89 -0.40
C VAL A 120 8.21 -13.64 -0.42
N LEU A 121 8.64 -12.48 -0.91
CA LEU A 121 10.04 -12.08 -0.93
C LEU A 121 10.61 -12.05 0.50
N ALA A 122 9.90 -11.43 1.44
CA ALA A 122 10.32 -11.41 2.84
C ALA A 122 10.37 -12.81 3.47
N ILE A 123 9.37 -13.67 3.21
CA ILE A 123 9.35 -15.04 3.74
C ILE A 123 10.60 -15.82 3.30
N ARG A 124 10.95 -15.72 2.01
CA ARG A 124 12.14 -16.37 1.45
C ARG A 124 13.43 -15.78 2.02
N TYR A 125 13.54 -14.45 2.06
CA TYR A 125 14.72 -13.75 2.56
C TYR A 125 15.04 -14.11 4.01
N PHE A 126 14.02 -14.21 4.86
CA PHE A 126 14.19 -14.52 6.28
C PHE A 126 14.09 -16.02 6.61
N HIS A 127 14.00 -16.91 5.61
CA HIS A 127 13.85 -18.37 5.80
C HIS A 127 12.72 -18.70 6.80
N LEU A 128 11.55 -18.08 6.57
CA LEU A 128 10.38 -18.11 7.46
C LEU A 128 9.35 -19.18 7.06
N GLU A 129 9.78 -20.22 6.34
CA GLU A 129 8.96 -21.36 5.95
C GLU A 129 8.44 -22.15 7.16
#